data_AF-A0A7J8SU32-F1
#
_entry.id   AF-A0A7J8SU32-F1
#
_cell.length_a   1.000
_cell.length_b   1.000
_cell.length_c   1.000
_cell.angle_alpha   90.00
_cell.angle_beta   90.00
_cell.angle_gamma   90.00
#
_symmetry.space_group_name_H-M   'P 1'
#
loop_
_entity.id
_entity.type
_entity.pdbx_description
1 polymer ?
#
loop_
_entity_poly.entity_id
_entity_poly.type
_entity_poly.pdbx_seq_one_letter_code
_entity_poly.pdbx_strand_id
1 'polypeptide(L)'
;RWCQKIVQLANYSHFNSPTSNILGLEKKKKKKRKRRRRRKGKMEMLEVILVCYCGNATKLNTSWSNDNPGRRFFGCKKFGSGFKKQCLFFS
;
A
#
# COMPACT_ATOMS: atom_id res chain seq x y z
N ARG A 1 -8.34 -54.22 -6.94
CA ARG A 1 -7.18 -53.71 -6.15
C ARG A 1 -6.14 -52.91 -6.97
N TRP A 2 -6.07 -53.06 -8.30
CA TRP A 2 -5.09 -52.37 -9.16
C TRP A 2 -5.45 -50.89 -9.44
N CYS A 3 -6.74 -50.59 -9.70
CA CYS A 3 -7.20 -49.22 -9.98
C CYS A 3 -6.94 -48.22 -8.85
N GLN A 4 -7.07 -48.64 -7.58
CA GLN A 4 -6.78 -47.78 -6.42
C GLN A 4 -5.32 -47.34 -6.36
N LYS A 5 -4.39 -48.18 -6.83
CA LYS A 5 -2.95 -47.89 -6.82
C LYS A 5 -2.55 -46.90 -7.91
N ILE A 6 -3.20 -46.98 -9.07
CA ILE A 6 -3.03 -46.00 -10.16
C ILE A 6 -3.54 -44.61 -9.74
N VAL A 7 -4.71 -44.55 -9.09
CA VAL A 7 -5.27 -43.29 -8.58
C VAL A 7 -4.34 -42.64 -7.55
N GLN A 8 -3.75 -43.44 -6.65
CA GLN A 8 -2.77 -42.92 -5.68
C GLN A 8 -1.50 -42.37 -6.36
N LEU A 9 -0.97 -43.05 -7.38
CA LEU A 9 0.22 -42.60 -8.12
C LEU A 9 -0.07 -41.33 -8.95
N ALA A 10 -1.25 -41.23 -9.57
CA ALA A 10 -1.68 -40.03 -10.29
C ALA A 10 -1.84 -38.82 -9.35
N ASN A 11 -2.42 -39.03 -8.17
CA ASN A 11 -2.55 -37.98 -7.16
C ASN A 11 -1.19 -37.53 -6.61
N TYR A 12 -0.28 -38.49 -6.38
CA TYR A 12 1.06 -38.20 -5.87
C TYR A 12 1.92 -37.40 -6.87
N SER A 13 1.83 -37.74 -8.16
CA SER A 13 2.53 -37.02 -9.23
C SER A 13 1.93 -35.64 -9.51
N HIS A 14 0.61 -35.49 -9.41
CA HIS A 14 -0.07 -34.20 -9.55
C HIS A 14 0.29 -33.22 -8.40
N PHE A 15 0.33 -33.71 -7.15
CA PHE A 15 0.67 -32.88 -5.99
C PHE A 15 2.14 -32.44 -5.99
N ASN A 16 3.06 -33.30 -6.43
CA ASN A 16 4.49 -33.01 -6.55
C ASN A 16 4.89 -32.45 -7.92
N SER A 17 3.93 -32.05 -8.75
CA SER A 17 4.22 -31.52 -10.08
C SER A 17 5.09 -30.24 -9.99
N PRO A 18 6.17 -30.12 -10.80
CA PRO A 18 7.02 -28.93 -10.81
C PRO A 18 6.24 -27.63 -11.05
N THR A 19 5.14 -27.72 -11.79
CA THR A 19 4.21 -26.63 -12.10
C THR A 19 3.51 -26.06 -10.87
N SER A 20 3.09 -26.89 -9.90
CA SER A 20 2.46 -26.42 -8.66
C SER A 20 3.41 -25.54 -7.84
N ASN A 21 4.68 -25.94 -7.78
CA ASN A 21 5.76 -25.22 -7.09
C ASN A 21 6.15 -23.92 -7.81
N ILE A 22 6.26 -23.93 -9.14
CA ILE A 22 6.57 -22.74 -9.95
C ILE A 22 5.46 -21.70 -9.82
N LEU A 23 4.19 -22.10 -9.94
CA LEU A 23 3.04 -21.20 -9.75
C LEU A 23 3.03 -20.55 -8.37
N GLY A 24 3.42 -21.30 -7.32
CA GLY A 24 3.60 -20.77 -5.98
C GLY A 24 4.70 -19.69 -5.89
N LEU A 25 5.85 -19.94 -6.52
CA LEU A 25 6.97 -18.99 -6.58
C LEU A 25 6.62 -17.73 -7.36
N GLU A 26 5.91 -17.84 -8.48
CA GLU A 26 5.45 -16.70 -9.26
C GLU A 26 4.46 -15.83 -8.49
N LYS A 27 3.50 -16.45 -7.78
CA LYS A 27 2.57 -15.74 -6.89
C LYS A 27 3.31 -14.98 -5.79
N LYS A 28 4.32 -15.60 -5.16
CA LYS A 28 5.19 -14.94 -4.16
C LYS A 28 5.98 -13.76 -4.77
N LYS A 29 6.57 -13.93 -5.96
CA LYS A 29 7.28 -12.87 -6.69
C LYS A 29 6.34 -11.69 -7.03
N LYS A 30 5.14 -11.96 -7.54
CA LYS A 30 4.11 -10.93 -7.82
C LYS A 30 3.71 -10.18 -6.55
N LYS A 31 3.49 -10.88 -5.42
CA LYS A 31 3.19 -10.27 -4.12
C LYS A 31 4.33 -9.37 -3.63
N LYS A 32 5.59 -9.82 -3.75
CA LYS A 32 6.79 -9.02 -3.40
C LYS A 32 6.92 -7.77 -4.27
N ARG A 33 6.72 -7.89 -5.60
CA ARG A 33 6.67 -6.76 -6.54
C ARG A 33 5.58 -5.75 -6.16
N LYS A 34 4.36 -6.19 -5.86
CA LYS A 34 3.24 -5.32 -5.43
C LYS A 34 3.56 -4.58 -4.13
N ARG A 35 4.17 -5.25 -3.15
CA ARG A 35 4.64 -4.62 -1.89
C ARG A 35 5.72 -3.57 -2.15
N ARG A 36 6.71 -3.86 -3.01
CA ARG A 36 7.74 -2.90 -3.44
C ARG A 36 7.14 -1.67 -4.12
N ARG A 37 6.20 -1.84 -5.05
CA ARG A 37 5.50 -0.72 -5.72
C ARG A 37 4.75 0.16 -4.72
N ARG A 38 4.02 -0.43 -3.75
CA ARG A 38 3.35 0.32 -2.67
C ARG A 38 4.33 1.10 -1.79
N ARG A 39 5.48 0.51 -1.44
CA ARG A 39 6.51 1.21 -0.68
C ARG A 39 7.15 2.33 -1.51
N LYS A 40 7.47 2.09 -2.77
CA LYS A 40 8.03 3.10 -3.67
C LYS A 40 7.07 4.28 -3.84
N GLY A 41 5.79 4.04 -4.15
CA GLY A 41 4.79 5.11 -4.22
C GLY A 41 4.57 5.86 -2.90
N LYS A 42 4.73 5.18 -1.74
CA LYS A 42 4.71 5.86 -0.44
C LYS A 42 5.93 6.76 -0.22
N MET A 43 7.12 6.34 -0.65
CA MET A 43 8.35 7.14 -0.53
C MET A 43 8.40 8.26 -1.56
N GLU A 44 7.94 8.03 -2.79
CA GLU A 44 7.85 9.02 -3.89
C GLU A 44 6.83 10.13 -3.56
N MET A 45 5.69 9.79 -2.93
CA MET A 45 4.76 10.78 -2.38
C MET A 45 5.37 11.57 -1.20
N LEU A 46 6.28 10.95 -0.44
CA LEU A 46 7.01 11.61 0.64
C LEU A 46 8.20 12.41 0.12
N GLU A 47 8.69 12.20 -1.11
CA GLU A 47 9.89 12.85 -1.65
C GLU A 47 9.62 14.31 -2.05
N VAL A 48 8.36 14.65 -2.35
CA VAL A 48 7.88 16.05 -2.36
C VAL A 48 7.53 16.45 -0.93
N ILE A 49 8.54 16.61 -0.07
CA ILE A 49 8.33 17.11 1.30
C ILE A 49 7.93 18.59 1.21
N LEU A 50 6.63 18.85 1.15
CA LEU A 50 6.10 20.19 1.35
C LEU A 50 6.34 20.58 2.82
N VAL A 51 7.12 21.62 3.04
CA VAL A 51 7.44 22.17 4.36
C VAL A 51 6.52 23.35 4.64
N CYS A 52 5.83 23.34 5.78
CA CYS A 52 4.98 24.47 6.19
C CYS A 52 5.79 25.62 6.78
N TYR A 53 5.16 26.77 7.03
CA TYR A 53 5.80 27.94 7.67
C TYR A 53 6.41 27.68 9.06
N CYS A 54 6.04 26.58 9.72
CA CYS A 54 6.65 26.17 10.98
C CYS A 54 7.95 25.35 10.79
N GLY A 55 8.43 25.16 9.56
CA GLY A 55 9.59 24.30 9.27
C GLY A 55 9.31 22.80 9.38
N ASN A 56 8.05 22.39 9.51
CA ASN A 56 7.66 20.98 9.64
C ASN A 56 7.14 20.42 8.31
N ALA A 57 7.38 19.12 8.08
CA ALA A 57 6.77 18.38 6.99
C ALA A 57 5.23 18.43 7.09
N THR A 58 4.60 18.69 5.96
CA THR A 58 3.15 18.73 5.85
C THR A 58 2.56 17.33 5.82
N LYS A 59 1.28 17.23 6.18
CA LYS A 59 0.52 15.99 6.16
C LYS A 59 -0.58 16.09 5.12
N LEU A 60 -0.79 15.01 4.38
CA LEU A 60 -1.97 14.86 3.54
C LEU A 60 -3.22 14.75 4.43
N ASN A 61 -4.10 15.75 4.32
CA ASN A 61 -5.39 15.84 5.01
C ASN A 61 -6.52 15.72 4.00
N THR A 62 -7.72 15.41 4.52
CA THR A 62 -8.96 15.35 3.74
C THR A 62 -9.92 16.39 4.29
N SER A 63 -10.51 17.19 3.42
CA SER A 63 -11.52 18.18 3.77
C SER A 63 -12.85 17.51 4.13
N TRP A 64 -13.47 18.00 5.20
CA TRP A 64 -14.80 17.61 5.66
C TRP A 64 -15.82 18.76 5.55
N SER A 65 -15.45 19.88 4.92
CA SER A 65 -16.38 20.98 4.69
C SER A 65 -17.46 20.57 3.68
N ASN A 66 -18.66 21.11 3.84
CA ASN A 66 -19.77 20.88 2.92
C ASN A 66 -19.47 21.37 1.50
N ASP A 67 -18.70 22.45 1.37
CA ASP A 67 -18.32 23.03 0.08
C ASP A 67 -17.25 22.21 -0.64
N ASN A 68 -16.49 21.39 0.10
CA ASN A 68 -15.36 20.67 -0.47
C ASN A 68 -15.15 19.28 0.16
N PRO A 69 -16.16 18.40 0.11
CA PRO A 69 -16.09 17.11 0.77
C PRO A 69 -15.07 16.20 0.07
N GLY A 70 -14.20 15.55 0.86
CA GLY A 70 -13.32 14.49 0.36
C GLY A 70 -12.10 14.97 -0.44
N ARG A 71 -11.94 16.28 -0.72
CA ARG A 71 -10.73 16.79 -1.36
C ARG A 71 -9.51 16.62 -0.46
N ARG A 72 -8.39 16.23 -1.06
CA ARG A 72 -7.12 16.04 -0.38
C ARG A 72 -6.23 17.27 -0.56
N PHE A 73 -5.57 17.68 0.52
CA PHE A 73 -4.65 18.81 0.53
C PHE A 73 -3.51 18.53 1.50
N PHE A 74 -2.36 19.16 1.29
CA PHE A 74 -1.24 19.12 2.22
C PHE A 74 -1.36 20.26 3.21
N GLY A 75 -1.47 19.95 4.49
CA GLY A 75 -1.63 20.95 5.55
C GLY A 75 -0.58 20.81 6.66
N CYS A 76 -0.35 21.89 7.39
CA CYS A 76 0.40 21.80 8.65
C CYS A 76 -0.33 20.87 9.64
N LYS A 77 0.42 20.18 10.52
CA LYS A 77 -0.17 19.42 11.64
C LYS A 77 -0.98 20.29 12.61
N LYS A 78 -0.66 21.59 12.67
CA LYS A 78 -1.36 22.60 13.48
C LYS A 78 -2.51 23.30 12.73
N PHE A 79 -2.91 22.78 11.57
CA PHE A 79 -4.02 23.32 10.79
C PHE A 79 -5.35 22.93 11.44
N GLY A 80 -6.23 23.90 11.70
CA GLY A 80 -7.56 23.68 12.29
C GLY A 80 -7.57 23.20 13.75
N SER A 81 -6.41 23.00 14.36
CA SER A 81 -6.28 22.70 15.79
C SER A 81 -6.48 23.97 16.60
N GLY A 82 -7.29 23.93 17.67
CA GLY A 82 -7.54 25.08 18.58
C GLY A 82 -6.32 25.61 19.36
N PHE A 83 -5.08 25.36 18.91
CA PHE A 83 -3.89 25.98 19.46
C PHE A 83 -3.86 27.49 19.19
N LYS A 84 -3.31 28.26 20.13
CA LYS A 84 -3.18 29.73 20.05
C LYS A 84 -2.39 30.24 18.84
N LYS A 85 -1.57 29.41 18.19
CA LYS A 85 -0.81 29.74 16.97
C LYS A 85 -1.04 28.66 15.91
N GLN A 86 -2.11 28.83 15.15
CA GLN A 86 -2.40 27.95 14.01
C GLN A 86 -1.48 28.29 12.85
N CYS A 87 -1.05 27.26 12.11
CA CYS A 87 -0.33 27.44 10.86
C CYS A 87 -1.31 27.25 9.72
N LEU A 88 -1.52 28.30 8.93
CA LEU A 88 -2.51 28.35 7.85
C LEU A 88 -1.99 27.85 6.50
N PHE A 89 -0.83 27.20 6.48
CA PHE A 89 -0.27 26.61 5.25
C PHE A 89 -1.18 25.48 4.74
N PHE A 90 -1.61 25.58 3.48
CA PHE A 90 -2.22 24.51 2.70
C PHE A 90 -1.76 24.54 1.23
N SER A 91 -1.67 23.38 0.59
CA SER A 91 -1.35 23.21 -0.84
C SER A 91 -2.09 22.03 -1.45
#